data_AF-A0A822G196-F1
#
_entry.id   AF-A0A822G196-F1
#
_cell.length_a   1.000
_cell.length_b   1.000
_cell.length_c   1.000
_cell.angle_alpha   90.00
_cell.angle_beta   90.00
_cell.angle_gamma   90.00
#
_symmetry.space_group_name_H-M   'P 1'
#
loop_
_entity.id
_entity.type
_entity.pdbx_description
1 polymer ?
#
loop_
_entity_poly.entity_id
_entity_poly.type
_entity_poly.pdbx_seq_one_letter_code
_entity_poly.pdbx_strand_id
1 'polypeptide(L)' 'KTTIMNMLCGIIEQTDGSIKICNYDTRYNMDSIRKIISYCPQYDILFDLLTVEEQIEFYAIAR' A
#
# COMPACT_ATOMS: atom_id res chain seq x y z
N LYS A 1 -12.05 -9.55 4.99
CA LYS A 1 -12.05 -8.19 4.39
C LYS A 1 -10.62 -7.64 4.28
N THR A 2 -9.87 -7.59 5.38
CA THR A 2 -8.44 -7.22 5.43
C THR A 2 -7.55 -8.03 4.48
N THR A 3 -7.76 -9.34 4.34
CA THR A 3 -7.00 -10.19 3.38
C THR A 3 -7.13 -9.71 1.93
N ILE A 4 -8.33 -9.29 1.52
CA ILE A 4 -8.56 -8.74 0.16
C ILE A 4 -7.84 -7.41 0.01
N MET A 5 -7.87 -6.55 1.04
CA MET A 5 -7.13 -5.29 1.04
C MET A 5 -5.62 -5.53 0.88
N ASN A 6 -5.07 -6.50 1.61
CA ASN A 6 -3.67 -6.87 1.51
C ASN A 6 -3.30 -7.42 0.13
N MET A 7 -4.20 -8.16 -0.53
CA MET A 7 -4.02 -8.60 -1.91
C MET A 7 -4.07 -7.44 -2.90
N LEU A 8 -4.96 -6.47 -2.70
CA LEU A 8 -5.07 -5.26 -3.53
C LEU A 8 -3.82 -4.37 -3.41
N CYS A 9 -3.28 -4.26 -2.21
CA CYS A 9 -2.06 -3.48 -1.93
C CYS A 9 -0.77 -4.23 -2.29
N GLY A 10 -0.87 -5.51 -2.71
CA GLY A 10 0.27 -6.38 -3.02
C GLY A 10 1.17 -6.68 -1.82
N ILE A 11 0.58 -6.71 -0.63
CA ILE A 11 1.21 -7.19 0.62
C ILE A 11 1.16 -8.72 0.64
N ILE A 12 0.09 -9.31 0.10
CA ILE A 12 -0.11 -10.76 -0.02
C ILE A 12 -0.31 -11.11 -1.48
N GLU A 13 0.39 -12.14 -1.96
CA GLU A 13 0.20 -12.66 -3.32
C GLU A 13 -1.11 -13.46 -3.43
N GLN A 14 -1.78 -13.33 -4.57
CA GLN A 14 -3.01 -14.05 -4.84
C GLN A 14 -2.70 -15.52 -5.12
N THR A 15 -3.34 -16.42 -4.38
CA THR A 15 -3.18 -17.86 -4.59
C THR A 15 -3.78 -18.30 -5.93
N ASP A 16 -4.89 -17.68 -6.35
CA ASP A 16 -5.52 -17.95 -7.64
C ASP A 16 -6.38 -16.77 -8.12
N GLY A 17 -6.70 -16.75 -9.41
CA GLY A 17 -7.46 -15.68 -10.07
C GLY A 17 -6.61 -14.50 -10.55
N SER A 18 -7.25 -13.38 -10.87
CA SER A 18 -6.58 -12.13 -11.28
C SER A 18 -7.31 -10.92 -10.73
N ILE A 19 -6.56 -9.94 -10.21
CA ILE A 19 -7.09 -8.69 -9.68
C ILE A 19 -6.57 -7.53 -10.52
N LYS A 20 -7.50 -6.69 -11.00
CA LYS A 20 -7.19 -5.47 -11.75
C LYS A 20 -7.58 -4.24 -10.95
N ILE A 21 -6.65 -3.29 -10.83
CA ILE A 21 -6.85 -2.01 -10.16
C ILE A 21 -6.59 -0.91 -11.18
N CYS A 22 -7.60 -0.07 -11.45
CA CYS A 22 -7.47 1.03 -12.42
C CYS A 22 -6.92 0.59 -13.79
N ASN A 23 -7.40 -0.56 -14.31
CA ASN A 23 -6.92 -1.24 -15.53
C ASN A 23 -5.49 -1.80 -15.50
N TYR A 24 -4.79 -1.72 -14.37
CA TYR A 24 -3.49 -2.34 -14.17
C TYR A 24 -3.65 -3.71 -13.50
N ASP A 25 -2.90 -4.70 -13.98
CA ASP A 25 -2.89 -6.02 -13.38
C ASP A 25 -1.93 -6.02 -12.18
N THR A 26 -2.44 -6.43 -11.01
CA THR A 26 -1.66 -6.53 -9.77
C THR A 26 -0.51 -7.52 -9.84
N ARG A 27 -0.44 -8.43 -10.81
CA ARG A 27 0.73 -9.30 -10.98
C ARG A 27 1.89 -8.65 -11.73
N TYR A 28 1.59 -7.76 -12.67
CA TYR A 28 2.58 -7.22 -13.61
C TYR A 28 2.87 -5.73 -13.40
N ASN A 29 1.95 -4.99 -12.78
CA ASN A 29 1.97 -3.53 -12.74
C ASN A 29 1.88 -2.97 -11.31
N MET A 30 2.37 -3.70 -10.30
CA MET A 30 2.33 -3.24 -8.91
C MET A 30 2.97 -1.88 -8.70
N ASP A 31 4.06 -1.56 -9.39
CA ASP A 31 4.73 -0.26 -9.26
C ASP A 31 3.85 0.90 -9.75
N SER A 32 3.05 0.66 -10.79
CA SER A 32 2.09 1.66 -11.28
C SER A 32 0.92 1.80 -10.32
N ILE A 33 0.44 0.68 -9.77
CA ILE A 33 -0.65 0.64 -8.80
C ILE A 33 -0.24 1.36 -7.51
N ARG A 34 0.97 1.14 -6.97
CA ARG A 34 1.49 1.81 -5.77
C ARG A 34 1.62 3.33 -5.91
N LYS A 35 1.73 3.83 -7.15
CA LYS A 35 1.70 5.28 -7.41
C LYS A 35 0.28 5.86 -7.36
N ILE A 36 -0.73 5.04 -7.64
CA ILE A 36 -2.14 5.44 -7.73
C ILE A 36 -2.85 5.26 -6.39
N ILE A 37 -2.54 4.20 -5.65
CA ILE A 37 -3.19 3.85 -4.39
C ILE A 37 -2.20 3.77 -3.22
N SER A 38 -2.66 4.19 -2.05
CA SER A 38 -1.93 4.10 -0.78
C SER A 38 -2.74 3.29 0.23
N TYR A 39 -2.06 2.59 1.14
CA TYR A 39 -2.70 1.79 2.18
C TYR A 39 -2.35 2.33 3.56
N CYS A 40 -3.37 2.54 4.39
CA CYS A 40 -3.20 2.78 5.82
C CYS A 40 -3.56 1.50 6.58
N PRO A 41 -2.61 0.87 7.30
CA PRO A 41 -2.90 -0.32 8.06
C PRO A 41 -3.81 -0.03 9.25
N GLN A 42 -4.30 -1.11 9.86
CA GLN A 42 -5.22 -1.03 10.99
C GLN A 42 -4.55 -0.62 12.31
N TYR A 43 -3.22 -0.78 12.41
CA TYR A 43 -2.43 -0.36 13.55
C TYR A 43 -1.78 1.00 13.27
N ASP A 44 -1.55 1.77 14.33
CA ASP A 44 -0.87 3.05 14.23
C ASP A 44 0.59 2.84 13.81
N ILE A 45 0.98 3.39 12.65
CA ILE A 45 2.37 3.43 12.21
C ILE A 45 3.02 4.75 12.67
N LEU A 46 2.88 5.04 13.97
CA LEU A 46 3.52 6.20 14.57
C LEU A 46 4.95 5.83 14.95
N PHE A 47 5.90 6.67 14.58
CA PHE A 47 7.27 6.55 15.05
C PHE A 47 7.43 7.38 16.32
N ASP A 48 7.58 6.72 17.48
CA ASP A 48 7.67 7.39 18.79
C ASP A 48 8.82 8.42 18.90
N LEU A 49 9.82 8.29 18.03
CA LEU A 49 11.00 9.17 17.97
C LEU A 49 10.84 10.35 17.02
N LEU A 50 9.76 10.39 16.22
CA LEU A 50 9.51 11.46 15.24
C LEU A 50 8.38 12.35 15.71
N THR A 51 8.51 13.65 15.47
CA THR A 51 7.41 14.60 15.56
C THR A 51 6.39 14.36 14.43
N VAL A 52 5.19 14.92 14.60
CA VAL A 52 4.12 14.81 13.58
C VAL A 52 4.56 15.36 12.23
N GLU A 53 5.33 16.46 12.21
CA GLU A 53 5.86 17.06 10.99
C GLU A 53 6.87 16.14 10.30
N GLU A 54 7.86 15.63 11.04
CA GLU A 54 8.87 14.71 10.51
C GLU A 54 8.24 13.41 9.98
N GLN A 55 7.17 12.94 10.63
CA GLN A 55 6.45 11.76 10.15
C GLN A 55 5.73 12.03 8.82
N ILE A 56 5.09 13.19 8.66
CA ILE A 56 4.46 13.59 7.39
C ILE A 56 5.52 13.73 6.30
N GLU A 57 6.66 14.36 6.60
CA GLU A 57 7.77 14.49 5.66
C GLU A 57 8.35 13.12 5.27
N PHE A 58 8.53 12.22 6.24
CA PHE A 58 9.00 10.87 6.00
C PHE A 58 8.07 10.11 5.03
N TYR A 59 6.75 10.17 5.24
CA TYR A 59 5.79 9.55 4.32
C TYR A 59 5.71 10.25 2.95
N ALA A 60 6.00 11.55 2.88
CA ALA A 60 6.05 12.28 1.61
C ALA A 60 7.30 11.93 0.79
N ILE A 61 8.45 11.74 1.44
CA ILE A 61 9.74 11.43 0.81
C ILE A 61 9.86 9.93 0.47
N ALA A 62 9.27 9.04 1.27
CA ALA A 62 9.33 7.59 1.06
C ALA A 62 8.51 7.10 -0.16
N ARG A 63 7.98 8.00 -0.99
CA ARG A 63 7.16 7.70 -2.17
C ARG A 63 7.97 7.62 -3.46
#